data_AF-A0A5D3AZN1-F1
#
_entry.id   AF-A0A5D3AZN1-F1
#
_cell.length_a   1.000
_cell.length_b   1.000
_cell.length_c   1.000
_cell.angle_alpha   90.00
_cell.angle_beta   90.00
_cell.angle_gamma   90.00
#
_symmetry.space_group_name_H-M   'P 1'
#
loop_
_entity.id
_entity.type
_entity.pdbx_description
1 polymer ?
#
loop_
_entity_poly.entity_id
_entity_poly.type
_entity_poly.pdbx_seq_one_letter_code
_entity_poly.pdbx_strand_id
1 'polypeptide(L)'
;MPSESRAFFDSMKTTSFHISLVAACKLTGRAGGFKINVWRDGTQKRYEFEAENQRQGVEIVSTIRQLMKAWMAENKNIVPAPGVALRK
;
A
#
# COMPACT_ATOMS: atom_id res chain seq x y z
N MET A 1 8.23 -8.89 1.54
CA MET A 1 9.40 -9.48 2.22
C MET A 1 10.41 -9.85 1.14
N PRO A 2 11.68 -9.50 1.28
CA PRO A 2 12.72 -9.87 0.31
C PRO A 2 12.96 -11.38 0.32
N SER A 3 13.31 -11.95 -0.83
CA SER A 3 13.65 -13.38 -0.99
C SER A 3 15.00 -13.69 -0.32
N GLU A 4 15.06 -14.77 0.46
CA GLU A 4 16.29 -15.24 1.13
C GLU A 4 17.44 -15.58 0.16
N SER A 5 17.12 -15.96 -1.08
CA SER A 5 18.09 -16.35 -2.11
C SER A 5 18.86 -15.19 -2.76
N ARG A 6 18.56 -13.94 -2.41
CA ARG A 6 19.17 -12.74 -3.02
C ARG A 6 20.05 -11.98 -2.03
N ALA A 7 20.97 -12.70 -1.39
CA ALA A 7 21.89 -12.19 -0.36
C ALA A 7 23.06 -11.32 -0.89
N PHE A 8 22.88 -10.56 -1.97
CA PHE A 8 23.93 -9.64 -2.47
C PHE A 8 23.86 -8.22 -1.89
N PHE A 9 22.79 -7.89 -1.14
CA PHE A 9 22.69 -6.63 -0.40
C PHE A 9 22.08 -6.86 0.99
N ASP A 10 22.92 -6.71 2.02
CA ASP A 10 22.61 -6.82 3.46
C ASP A 10 21.59 -5.77 3.99
N SER A 11 20.89 -5.04 3.11
CA SER A 11 20.07 -3.89 3.49
C SER A 11 18.57 -4.05 3.26
N MET A 12 18.12 -5.14 2.62
CA MET A 12 16.70 -5.33 2.36
C MET A 12 16.02 -5.90 3.62
N LYS A 13 15.51 -5.01 4.48
CA LYS A 13 14.71 -5.37 5.66
C LYS A 13 13.24 -5.55 5.28
N THR A 14 12.55 -6.45 5.98
CA THR A 14 11.09 -6.58 5.87
C THR A 14 10.41 -5.27 6.30
N THR A 15 9.54 -4.75 5.44
CA THR A 15 8.67 -3.62 5.77
C THR A 15 7.24 -4.11 5.99
N SER A 16 6.69 -3.78 7.16
CA SER A 16 5.30 -4.07 7.52
C SER A 16 4.56 -2.75 7.74
N PHE A 17 3.29 -2.69 7.35
CA PHE A 17 2.43 -1.52 7.57
C PHE A 17 1.02 -1.97 7.92
N HIS A 18 0.43 -1.31 8.92
CA HIS A 18 -0.98 -1.49 9.26
C HIS A 18 -1.88 -0.80 8.23
N ILE A 19 -3.07 -1.34 7.95
CA ILE A 19 -3.97 -0.83 6.90
C ILE A 19 -4.38 0.63 7.14
N SER A 20 -4.44 1.06 8.40
CA SER A 20 -4.74 2.46 8.78
C SER A 20 -3.70 3.48 8.27
N LEU A 21 -2.47 3.03 7.98
CA LEU A 21 -1.42 3.88 7.45
C LEU A 21 -1.43 3.95 5.92
N VAL A 22 -2.18 3.08 5.24
CA VAL A 22 -2.28 3.08 3.78
C VAL A 22 -3.16 4.26 3.35
N ALA A 23 -2.53 5.26 2.73
CA ALA A 23 -3.23 6.44 2.23
C ALA A 23 -3.89 6.19 0.88
N ALA A 24 -3.23 5.44 -0.01
CA ALA A 24 -3.78 5.08 -1.31
C ALA A 24 -3.10 3.84 -1.88
N CYS A 25 -3.88 3.03 -2.61
CA CYS A 25 -3.37 1.94 -3.45
C CYS A 25 -4.00 2.04 -4.84
N LYS A 26 -3.17 2.08 -5.90
CA LYS A 26 -3.62 2.30 -7.28
C LYS A 26 -2.78 1.49 -8.27
N LEU A 27 -3.41 1.01 -9.33
CA LEU A 27 -2.72 0.52 -10.52
C LEU A 27 -1.92 1.66 -11.16
N THR A 28 -0.86 1.30 -11.87
CA THR A 28 -0.11 2.18 -12.77
C THR A 28 -0.45 1.85 -14.21
N GLY A 29 0.03 2.64 -15.17
CA GLY A 29 -0.17 2.36 -16.60
C GLY A 29 0.64 1.17 -17.13
N ARG A 30 1.55 0.59 -16.33
CA ARG A 30 2.33 -0.60 -16.70
C ARG A 30 1.54 -1.88 -16.41
N ALA A 31 1.64 -2.89 -17.28
CA ALA A 31 1.03 -4.20 -17.06
C ALA A 31 1.54 -4.80 -15.74
N GLY A 32 0.64 -5.11 -14.81
CA GLY A 32 1.01 -5.62 -13.48
C GLY A 32 1.58 -4.56 -12.51
N GLY A 33 1.83 -3.33 -12.97
CA GLY A 33 2.40 -2.28 -12.12
C GLY A 33 1.35 -1.65 -11.19
N PHE A 34 1.69 -1.49 -9.91
CA PHE A 34 0.84 -0.80 -8.94
C PHE A 34 1.68 -0.02 -7.92
N LYS A 35 1.05 0.89 -7.18
CA LYS A 35 1.70 1.70 -6.15
C LYS A 35 0.88 1.79 -4.87
N ILE A 36 1.59 1.88 -3.76
CA ILE A 36 1.04 2.09 -2.42
C ILE A 36 1.67 3.35 -1.83
N ASN A 37 0.85 4.30 -1.41
CA ASN A 37 1.25 5.45 -0.60
C ASN A 37 0.91 5.17 0.86
N VAL A 38 1.90 5.25 1.76
CA VAL A 38 1.75 4.95 3.19
C VAL A 38 2.22 6.15 4.02
N TRP A 39 1.46 6.51 5.04
CA TRP A 39 1.88 7.48 6.05
C TRP A 39 2.98 6.88 6.93
N ARG A 40 4.17 7.49 6.91
CA ARG A 40 5.33 7.07 7.69
C ARG A 40 6.21 8.27 8.00
N ASP A 41 6.66 8.39 9.25
CA ASP A 41 7.55 9.47 9.70
C ASP A 41 7.00 10.88 9.36
N GLY A 42 5.68 11.08 9.54
CA GLY A 42 5.00 12.36 9.24
C GLY A 42 4.86 12.70 7.75
N THR A 43 5.30 11.82 6.84
CA THR A 43 5.23 12.03 5.38
C THR A 43 4.52 10.87 4.69
N GLN A 44 4.10 11.05 3.43
CA GLN A 44 3.64 9.95 2.60
C GLN A 44 4.81 9.35 1.83
N LYS A 45 5.18 8.11 2.15
CA LYS A 45 6.14 7.33 1.37
C LYS A 45 5.42 6.56 0.27
N ARG A 46 5.97 6.63 -0.94
CA ARG A 46 5.46 5.92 -2.14
C ARG A 46 6.29 4.68 -2.40
N TYR A 47 5.62 3.55 -2.51
CA TYR A 47 6.19 2.26 -2.90
C TYR A 47 5.60 1.86 -4.24
N GLU A 48 6.46 1.47 -5.18
CA GLU A 48 6.04 0.96 -6.50
C GLU A 48 6.38 -0.53 -6.58
N PHE A 49 5.46 -1.27 -7.17
CA PHE A 49 5.53 -2.72 -7.29
C PHE A 49 5.13 -3.15 -8.70
N GLU A 50 5.58 -4.34 -9.06
CA GLU A 50 5.28 -4.99 -10.33
C GLU A 50 4.85 -6.41 -10.02
N ALA A 51 3.58 -6.70 -10.29
CA ALA A 51 3.03 -8.05 -10.23
C ALA A 51 3.42 -8.83 -11.49
N GLU A 52 3.25 -10.15 -11.44
CA GLU A 52 3.58 -11.04 -12.56
C GLU A 52 2.79 -10.71 -13.84
N ASN A 53 1.55 -10.25 -13.68
CA ASN A 53 0.69 -9.85 -14.79
C ASN A 53 -0.38 -8.83 -14.35
N GLN A 54 -1.09 -8.28 -15.32
CA GLN A 54 -2.14 -7.27 -15.08
C GLN A 54 -3.26 -7.79 -14.18
N ARG A 55 -3.67 -9.06 -14.33
CA ARG A 55 -4.74 -9.66 -13.52
C ARG A 55 -4.36 -9.70 -12.05
N GLN A 56 -3.15 -10.17 -11.72
CA GLN A 56 -2.65 -10.17 -10.35
C GLN A 56 -2.54 -8.75 -9.78
N GLY A 57 -2.06 -7.79 -10.57
CA GLY A 57 -2.00 -6.39 -10.15
C GLY A 57 -3.38 -5.83 -9.77
N VAL A 58 -4.40 -6.12 -10.58
CA VAL A 58 -5.80 -5.74 -10.31
C VAL A 58 -6.31 -6.38 -9.02
N GLU A 59 -6.06 -7.67 -8.83
CA GLU A 59 -6.47 -8.42 -7.64
C GLU A 59 -5.84 -7.84 -6.37
N ILE A 60 -4.51 -7.63 -6.35
CA ILE A 60 -3.79 -7.05 -5.22
C ILE A 60 -4.37 -5.68 -4.85
N VAL A 61 -4.57 -4.79 -5.84
CA VAL A 61 -5.11 -3.44 -5.60
C VAL A 61 -6.55 -3.52 -5.08
N SER A 62 -7.36 -4.45 -5.61
CA SER A 62 -8.75 -4.66 -5.16
C SER A 62 -8.80 -5.09 -3.70
N THR A 63 -8.03 -6.12 -3.33
CA THR A 63 -7.96 -6.67 -1.97
C THR A 63 -7.53 -5.61 -0.96
N ILE A 64 -6.47 -4.86 -1.25
CA ILE A 64 -6.01 -3.78 -0.36
C ILE A 64 -7.10 -2.72 -0.19
N ARG A 65 -7.78 -2.31 -1.28
CA ARG A 65 -8.88 -1.33 -1.21
C ARG A 65 -10.08 -1.83 -0.42
N GLN A 66 -10.40 -3.11 -0.50
CA GLN A 66 -11.46 -3.73 0.30
C GLN A 66 -11.10 -3.66 1.79
N LEU A 67 -9.86 -4.01 2.16
CA LEU A 67 -9.38 -3.89 3.53
C LEU A 67 -9.40 -2.44 4.05
N MET A 68 -9.01 -1.47 3.22
CA MET A 68 -9.13 -0.05 3.58
C MET A 68 -10.57 0.35 3.88
N LYS A 69 -11.52 -0.08 3.03
CA LYS A 69 -12.96 0.22 3.21
C LYS A 69 -13.52 -0.46 4.46
N ALA A 70 -13.18 -1.74 4.69
CA ALA A 70 -13.62 -2.49 5.86
C ALA A 70 -13.12 -1.82 7.15
N TRP A 71 -11.83 -1.49 7.21
CA TRP A 71 -11.24 -0.81 8.36
C TRP A 71 -11.90 0.55 8.62
N MET A 72 -12.16 1.36 7.58
CA MET A 72 -12.86 2.64 7.73
C MET A 72 -14.31 2.48 8.20
N ALA A 73 -15.00 1.42 7.75
CA ALA A 73 -16.39 1.17 8.14
C ALA A 73 -16.52 0.74 9.61
N GLU A 74 -15.54 -0.01 10.13
CA GLU A 74 -15.46 -0.44 11.53
C GLU A 74 -14.99 0.70 12.44
N ASN A 75 -14.11 1.57 11.95
CA ASN A 75 -13.44 2.60 12.74
C ASN A 75 -13.96 4.02 12.47
N LYS A 76 -15.29 4.18 12.31
CA LYS A 76 -15.95 5.47 12.00
C LYS A 76 -15.68 6.60 13.00
N ASN A 77 -15.22 6.27 14.21
CA ASN A 77 -14.92 7.22 15.28
C ASN A 77 -13.42 7.57 15.40
N ILE A 78 -12.55 6.93 14.61
CA ILE A 78 -11.12 7.25 14.58
C ILE A 78 -10.90 8.21 13.43
N VAL A 79 -10.44 9.42 13.76
CA VAL A 79 -10.03 10.42 12.77
C VAL A 79 -8.96 9.75 11.89
N PRO A 80 -9.13 9.70 10.56
CA PRO A 80 -8.11 9.12 9.69
C PRO A 80 -6.80 9.89 9.90
N ALA A 81 -5.67 9.19 9.75
CA ALA A 81 -4.33 9.74 10.00
C ALA A 81 -4.20 11.18 9.48
N PRO A 82 -3.58 12.10 10.26
CA PRO A 82 -3.58 13.53 9.99
C PRO A 82 -3.05 13.79 8.58
N GLY A 83 -3.96 14.10 7.65
CA GLY A 83 -3.65 14.25 6.22
C GLY A 83 -4.68 13.68 5.26
N VAL A 84 -5.64 12.86 5.71
CA VAL A 84 -6.82 12.47 4.90
C VAL A 84 -7.91 13.54 5.01
N ALA A 85 -7.58 14.80 4.69
CA ALA A 85 -8.62 15.77 4.37
C ALA A 85 -9.18 15.37 3.00
N LEU A 86 -10.44 14.93 2.96
CA LEU A 86 -11.20 14.77 1.73
C LEU A 86 -11.17 16.11 0.98
N ARG A 87 -10.32 16.23 -0.04
CA ARG A 87 -10.46 17.32 -1.00
C ARG A 87 -11.70 17.02 -1.84
N LYS A 88 -12.71 17.88 -1.67
CA LYS A 88 -13.94 17.92 -2.48
C LYS A 88 -13.61 18.18 -3.95
#